data_AF-A0AAV0MCA4-F1
#
_entry.id   AF-A0AAV0MCA4-F1
#
_cell.length_a   1.000
_cell.length_b   1.000
_cell.length_c   1.000
_cell.angle_alpha   90.00
_cell.angle_beta   90.00
_cell.angle_gamma   90.00
#
_symmetry.space_group_name_H-M   'P 1'
#
loop_
_entity.id
_entity.type
_entity.pdbx_description
1 polymer ?
#
loop_
_entity_poly.entity_id
_entity_poly.type
_entity_poly.pdbx_seq_one_letter_code
_entity_poly.pdbx_strand_id
1 'polypeptide(L)'
;MDVIKTQQISARPIEKVVVHPLVLLSIVDNYNRVAKDTRKRVVGVLLGSASKGIVDVSNSYAVPFEEDEKDPSIWFLDHNYHESMFSMFKRINAKEHVVGWYSTGPKLKENDLDIHGLFSDYVPNPVLVIIDVQPVELGIPTKAYYAVEEVKEQTWNFSVDTELPYLFSFSFALSIIGVEHLLRDVKDTTISTLATEVTYLDKAHMFLFL
;
A
#
# COMPACT_ATOMS: atom_id res chain seq x y z
N MET A 1 -12.67 -26.69 33.91
CA MET A 1 -13.66 -26.47 32.84
C MET A 1 -14.46 -25.26 33.31
N ASP A 2 -14.30 -24.06 32.76
CA ASP A 2 -14.25 -23.73 31.34
C ASP A 2 -13.27 -22.59 31.03
N VAL A 3 -12.50 -22.80 29.97
CA VAL A 3 -11.58 -21.81 29.40
C VAL A 3 -12.42 -20.82 28.60
N ILE A 4 -12.41 -19.56 29.02
CA ILE A 4 -12.97 -18.44 28.25
C ILE A 4 -12.17 -18.36 26.95
N LYS A 5 -12.73 -18.93 25.88
CA LYS A 5 -12.26 -18.69 24.52
C LYS A 5 -12.60 -17.23 24.20
N THR A 6 -11.60 -16.37 24.28
CA THR A 6 -11.61 -15.04 23.67
C THR A 6 -12.15 -15.17 22.26
N GLN A 7 -13.24 -14.46 21.96
CA GLN A 7 -13.77 -14.32 20.61
C GLN A 7 -12.66 -13.78 19.71
N GLN A 8 -12.03 -14.66 18.93
CA GLN A 8 -11.38 -14.27 17.69
C GLN A 8 -12.44 -13.57 16.85
N ILE A 9 -12.33 -12.26 16.74
CA ILE A 9 -13.10 -11.47 15.78
C ILE A 9 -12.65 -11.98 14.42
N SER A 10 -13.43 -12.87 13.81
CA SER A 10 -13.16 -13.42 12.48
C SER A 10 -13.13 -12.24 11.51
N ALA A 11 -11.94 -11.79 11.19
CA ALA A 11 -11.74 -10.63 10.34
C ALA A 11 -12.16 -11.03 8.92
N ARG A 12 -13.12 -10.30 8.35
CA ARG A 12 -13.64 -10.61 7.02
C ARG A 12 -12.51 -10.50 5.99
N PRO A 13 -12.44 -11.40 5.00
CA PRO A 13 -11.44 -11.31 3.95
C PRO A 13 -11.56 -9.97 3.23
N ILE A 14 -10.44 -9.36 2.91
CA ILE A 14 -10.39 -8.11 2.15
C ILE A 14 -10.59 -8.49 0.68
N GLU A 15 -11.68 -8.03 0.09
CA GLU A 15 -12.03 -8.29 -1.30
C GLU A 15 -11.38 -7.28 -2.24
N LYS A 16 -11.19 -6.05 -1.75
CA LYS A 16 -10.75 -4.93 -2.59
C LYS A 16 -10.04 -3.85 -1.79
N VAL A 17 -8.95 -3.34 -2.35
CA VAL A 17 -8.25 -2.15 -1.84
C VAL A 17 -8.44 -1.01 -2.83
N VAL A 18 -8.86 0.14 -2.32
CA VAL A 18 -9.04 1.36 -3.10
C VAL A 18 -8.02 2.35 -2.59
N VAL A 19 -7.09 2.76 -3.45
CA VAL A 19 -6.06 3.75 -3.09
C VAL A 19 -6.38 5.06 -3.79
N HIS A 20 -6.47 6.14 -3.02
CA HIS A 20 -6.66 7.47 -3.60
C HIS A 20 -5.37 8.00 -4.26
N PRO A 21 -5.48 8.77 -5.36
CA PRO A 21 -4.33 9.40 -6.03
C PRO A 21 -3.46 10.25 -5.13
N LEU A 22 -4.09 10.94 -4.19
CA LEU A 22 -3.40 11.78 -3.23
C LEU A 22 -2.37 10.99 -2.42
N VAL A 23 -2.71 9.75 -2.05
CA VAL A 23 -1.84 8.85 -1.28
C VAL A 23 -0.59 8.49 -2.07
N LEU A 24 -0.73 8.15 -3.36
CA LEU A 24 0.42 7.85 -4.21
C LEU A 24 1.33 9.07 -4.37
N LEU A 25 0.75 10.25 -4.60
CA LEU A 25 1.51 11.50 -4.70
C LEU A 25 2.27 11.81 -3.40
N SER A 26 1.61 11.66 -2.24
CA SER A 26 2.22 11.86 -0.93
C SER A 26 3.37 10.90 -0.67
N ILE A 27 3.24 9.63 -1.07
CA ILE A 27 4.29 8.62 -0.86
C ILE A 27 5.50 8.91 -1.74
N VAL A 28 5.28 9.30 -3.01
CA VAL A 28 6.36 9.70 -3.91
C VAL A 28 7.06 10.98 -3.43
N ASP A 29 6.31 11.97 -2.90
CA ASP A 29 6.90 13.17 -2.29
C ASP A 29 7.76 12.82 -1.07
N ASN A 30 7.25 11.96 -0.19
CA ASN A 30 7.98 11.48 0.98
C ASN A 30 9.30 10.78 0.59
N TYR A 31 9.25 9.91 -0.43
CA TYR A 31 10.45 9.27 -0.96
C TYR A 31 11.45 10.31 -1.49
N ASN A 32 10.99 11.29 -2.27
CA ASN A 32 11.86 12.32 -2.83
C ASN A 32 12.53 13.22 -1.77
N ARG A 33 11.88 13.40 -0.60
CA ARG A 33 12.44 14.20 0.50
C ARG A 33 13.47 13.44 1.33
N VAL A 34 13.24 12.15 1.56
CA VAL A 34 14.02 11.35 2.52
C VAL A 34 15.09 10.52 1.81
N ALA A 35 14.75 9.94 0.66
CA ALA A 35 15.48 8.80 0.11
C ALA A 35 16.01 9.00 -1.32
N LYS A 36 15.77 10.15 -1.96
CA LYS A 36 16.11 10.38 -3.38
C LYS A 36 17.55 10.05 -3.78
N ASP A 37 18.49 10.29 -2.87
CA ASP A 37 19.93 10.04 -3.08
C ASP A 37 20.46 8.87 -2.25
N THR A 38 19.57 8.08 -1.65
CA THR A 38 19.93 6.93 -0.80
C THR A 38 19.33 5.64 -1.35
N ARG A 39 19.87 4.50 -0.93
CA ARG A 39 19.25 3.18 -1.20
C ARG A 39 18.23 2.78 -0.14
N LYS A 40 17.84 3.71 0.74
CA LYS A 40 16.92 3.45 1.84
C LYS A 40 15.49 3.42 1.32
N ARG A 41 14.69 2.52 1.89
CA ARG A 41 13.23 2.55 1.73
C ARG A 41 12.57 3.46 2.76
N VAL A 42 11.43 4.00 2.38
CA VAL A 42 10.52 4.73 3.25
C VAL A 42 9.37 3.80 3.61
N VAL A 43 9.10 3.72 4.91
CA VAL A 43 7.93 3.06 5.47
C VAL A 43 6.99 4.13 6.01
N GLY A 44 5.69 3.89 5.88
CA GLY A 44 4.70 4.77 6.47
C GLY A 44 3.37 4.10 6.69
N VAL A 45 2.45 4.85 7.27
CA VAL A 45 1.15 4.35 7.69
C VAL A 45 0.09 4.78 6.70
N LEU A 46 -0.83 3.86 6.42
CA LEU A 46 -2.00 4.11 5.61
C LEU A 46 -3.20 4.39 6.51
N LEU A 47 -3.85 5.51 6.24
CA LEU A 47 -5.06 5.93 6.90
C LEU A 47 -6.24 5.82 5.95
N GLY A 48 -7.38 5.45 6.50
CA GLY A 48 -8.58 5.30 5.71
C GLY A 48 -9.73 4.70 6.48
N SER A 49 -10.60 4.02 5.76
CA SER A 49 -11.71 3.29 6.35
C SER A 49 -11.88 1.91 5.73
N ALA A 50 -12.02 0.89 6.59
CA ALA A 50 -12.40 -0.45 6.16
C ALA A 50 -13.92 -0.63 6.33
N SER A 51 -14.62 -1.05 5.28
CA SER A 51 -16.05 -1.31 5.31
C SER A 51 -16.44 -2.42 4.35
N LYS A 52 -17.15 -3.44 4.86
CA LYS A 52 -17.70 -4.56 4.07
C LYS A 52 -16.67 -5.25 3.15
N GLY A 53 -15.44 -5.49 3.64
CA GLY A 53 -14.38 -6.14 2.84
C GLY A 53 -13.67 -5.22 1.85
N ILE A 54 -14.05 -3.94 1.79
CA ILE A 54 -13.38 -2.92 0.99
C ILE A 54 -12.57 -2.03 1.92
N VAL A 55 -11.28 -1.87 1.63
CA VAL A 55 -10.39 -0.92 2.31
C VAL A 55 -10.23 0.30 1.43
N ASP A 56 -10.77 1.43 1.88
CA ASP A 56 -10.61 2.73 1.24
C ASP A 56 -9.45 3.47 1.92
N VAL A 57 -8.38 3.69 1.17
CA VAL A 57 -7.16 4.38 1.63
C VAL A 57 -7.22 5.83 1.15
N SER A 58 -7.56 6.71 2.09
CA SER A 58 -7.77 8.13 1.81
C SER A 58 -6.52 8.97 2.01
N ASN A 59 -5.66 8.60 2.96
CA ASN A 59 -4.52 9.41 3.39
C ASN A 59 -3.34 8.53 3.82
N SER A 60 -2.15 9.13 3.91
CA SER A 60 -0.93 8.45 4.36
C SER A 60 0.08 9.42 4.97
N TYR A 61 0.98 8.90 5.80
CA TYR A 61 2.12 9.66 6.29
C TYR A 61 3.34 8.76 6.49
N ALA A 62 4.52 9.31 6.27
CA ALA A 62 5.77 8.62 6.53
C ALA A 62 6.07 8.60 8.03
N VAL A 63 6.63 7.48 8.50
CA VAL A 63 7.16 7.34 9.86
C VAL A 63 8.68 7.28 9.76
N PRO A 64 9.43 7.91 10.68
CA PRO A 64 10.87 7.72 10.76
C PRO A 64 11.21 6.24 10.85
N PHE A 65 11.86 5.73 9.81
CA PHE A 65 12.20 4.34 9.64
C PHE A 65 13.66 4.24 9.21
N GLU A 66 14.41 3.38 9.90
CA GLU A 66 15.79 3.07 9.55
C GLU A 66 15.98 1.55 9.48
N GLU A 67 16.70 1.11 8.46
CA GLU A 67 17.14 -0.27 8.29
C GLU A 67 18.66 -0.28 8.15
N ASP A 68 19.32 -1.27 8.75
CA ASP A 68 20.76 -1.45 8.54
C ASP A 68 21.02 -2.05 7.15
N GLU A 69 22.02 -1.53 6.44
CA GLU A 69 22.35 -2.00 5.08
C GLU A 69 23.06 -3.36 5.07
N LYS A 70 23.69 -3.75 6.19
CA LYS A 70 24.48 -4.99 6.31
C LYS A 70 23.64 -6.11 6.89
N ASP A 71 22.76 -5.80 7.84
CA ASP A 71 21.87 -6.77 8.48
C ASP A 71 20.40 -6.32 8.38
N PRO A 72 19.64 -6.88 7.42
CA PRO A 72 18.24 -6.53 7.25
C PRO A 72 17.42 -6.73 8.52
N SER A 73 17.72 -7.74 9.35
CA SER A 73 16.92 -8.03 10.54
C SER A 73 16.94 -6.91 11.59
N ILE A 74 17.91 -5.98 11.50
CA ILE A 74 18.00 -4.82 12.37
C ILE A 74 17.29 -3.63 11.70
N TRP A 75 16.11 -3.30 12.21
CA TRP A 75 15.34 -2.14 11.79
C TRP A 75 14.76 -1.38 12.98
N PHE A 76 14.48 -0.10 12.75
CA PHE A 76 13.92 0.81 13.74
C PHE A 76 12.73 1.55 13.15
N LEU A 77 11.62 1.57 13.91
CA LEU A 77 10.41 2.32 13.59
C LEU A 77 9.99 3.12 14.82
N ASP A 78 9.87 4.44 14.67
CA ASP A 78 9.47 5.33 15.76
C ASP A 78 7.96 5.24 16.07
N HIS A 79 7.62 4.42 17.07
CA HIS A 79 6.25 4.26 17.56
C HIS A 79 5.69 5.53 18.24
N ASN A 80 6.54 6.33 18.91
CA ASN A 80 6.09 7.54 19.59
C ASN A 80 5.65 8.60 18.58
N TYR A 81 6.38 8.69 17.46
CA TYR A 81 5.99 9.52 16.34
C TYR A 81 4.68 9.04 15.72
N HIS A 82 4.53 7.72 15.51
CA HIS A 82 3.29 7.13 14.98
C HIS A 82 2.07 7.50 15.84
N GLU A 83 2.13 7.26 17.16
CA GLU A 83 1.04 7.57 18.09
C GLU A 83 0.67 9.06 18.09
N SER A 84 1.69 9.92 18.14
CA SER A 84 1.49 11.37 18.13
C SER A 84 0.82 11.83 16.83
N MET A 85 1.30 11.34 15.69
CA MET A 85 0.79 11.71 14.38
C MET A 85 -0.61 11.15 14.14
N PHE A 86 -0.85 9.90 14.54
CA PHE A 86 -2.17 9.27 14.46
C PHE A 86 -3.20 10.04 15.29
N SER A 87 -2.85 10.47 16.51
CA SER A 87 -3.69 11.30 17.36
C SER A 87 -4.05 12.64 16.69
N MET A 88 -3.10 13.28 16.00
CA MET A 88 -3.36 14.52 15.24
C MET A 88 -4.34 14.30 14.09
N PHE A 89 -4.13 13.27 13.26
CA PHE A 89 -5.02 12.96 12.15
C PHE A 89 -6.43 12.61 12.62
N LYS A 90 -6.56 11.85 13.72
CA LYS A 90 -7.85 11.50 14.32
C LYS A 90 -8.63 12.71 14.81
N ARG A 91 -7.94 13.78 15.24
CA ARG A 91 -8.56 15.07 15.63
C ARG A 91 -9.09 15.86 14.43
N ILE A 92 -8.46 15.73 13.27
CA ILE A 92 -8.88 16.39 12.03
C ILE A 92 -10.03 15.62 11.38
N ASN A 93 -9.91 14.29 11.31
CA ASN A 93 -10.91 13.41 10.72
C ASN A 93 -11.13 12.16 11.57
N ALA A 94 -12.21 12.13 12.34
CA ALA A 94 -12.54 11.01 13.22
C ALA A 94 -12.96 9.72 12.48
N LYS A 95 -13.20 9.79 11.16
CA LYS A 95 -13.55 8.61 10.35
C LYS A 95 -12.31 7.82 9.92
N GLU A 96 -11.14 8.47 9.88
CA GLU A 96 -9.89 7.84 9.48
C GLU A 96 -9.30 7.05 10.64
N HIS A 97 -8.97 5.79 10.37
CA HIS A 97 -8.20 4.92 11.23
C HIS A 97 -7.01 4.34 10.46
N VAL A 98 -6.06 3.76 11.18
CA VAL A 98 -5.00 2.96 10.57
C VAL A 98 -5.68 1.82 9.82
N VAL A 99 -5.39 1.64 8.54
CA VAL A 99 -5.89 0.51 7.73
C VAL A 99 -4.76 -0.42 7.27
N GLY A 100 -3.52 -0.01 7.49
CA GLY A 100 -2.35 -0.74 7.07
C GLY A 100 -1.14 0.17 6.98
N TRP A 101 -0.17 -0.25 6.17
CA TRP A 101 1.10 0.44 6.01
C TRP A 101 1.59 0.31 4.57
N TYR A 102 2.50 1.21 4.19
CA TYR A 102 3.12 1.19 2.88
C TYR A 102 4.64 1.11 2.99
N SER A 103 5.25 0.56 1.95
CA SER A 103 6.69 0.47 1.79
C SER A 103 7.07 0.93 0.38
N THR A 104 8.07 1.79 0.28
CA THR A 104 8.62 2.19 -1.02
C THR A 104 9.77 1.27 -1.37
N GLY A 105 9.65 0.48 -2.43
CA GLY A 105 10.72 -0.43 -2.83
C GLY A 105 10.22 -1.44 -3.85
N PRO A 106 11.08 -1.94 -4.73
CA PRO A 106 10.64 -2.78 -5.84
C PRO A 106 10.20 -4.19 -5.41
N LYS A 107 10.61 -4.66 -4.22
CA LYS A 107 10.37 -6.04 -3.75
C LYS A 107 10.12 -6.12 -2.24
N LEU A 108 9.34 -7.13 -1.85
CA LEU A 108 9.16 -7.59 -0.46
C LEU A 108 10.50 -8.02 0.15
N LYS A 109 10.70 -7.71 1.43
CA LYS A 109 11.80 -8.19 2.27
C LYS A 109 11.26 -9.04 3.42
N GLU A 110 12.09 -9.90 3.99
CA GLU A 110 11.71 -10.79 5.12
C GLU A 110 11.24 -9.99 6.35
N ASN A 111 11.91 -8.87 6.64
CA ASN A 111 11.55 -7.94 7.73
C ASN A 111 10.13 -7.36 7.59
N ASP A 112 9.54 -7.40 6.39
CA ASP A 112 8.18 -6.88 6.19
C ASP A 112 7.16 -7.71 6.97
N LEU A 113 7.46 -8.97 7.28
CA LEU A 113 6.63 -9.80 8.14
C LEU A 113 6.63 -9.28 9.58
N ASP A 114 7.81 -8.95 10.11
CA ASP A 114 7.94 -8.41 11.47
C ASP A 114 7.26 -7.03 11.59
N ILE A 115 7.47 -6.17 10.59
CA ILE A 115 6.81 -4.86 10.52
C ILE A 115 5.30 -5.03 10.41
N HIS A 116 4.83 -5.97 9.59
CA HIS A 116 3.40 -6.25 9.45
C HIS A 116 2.78 -6.71 10.78
N GLY A 117 3.49 -7.53 11.55
CA GLY A 117 3.08 -7.96 12.88
C GLY A 117 2.83 -6.79 13.85
N LEU A 118 3.63 -5.72 13.78
CA LEU A 118 3.37 -4.50 14.57
C LEU A 118 2.04 -3.85 14.21
N PHE A 119 1.69 -3.82 12.92
CA PHE A 119 0.44 -3.20 12.47
C PHE A 119 -0.79 -4.06 12.78
N SER A 120 -0.62 -5.36 13.02
CA SER A 120 -1.68 -6.26 13.46
C SER A 120 -2.23 -5.90 14.84
N ASP A 121 -1.45 -5.23 15.69
CA ASP A 121 -1.91 -4.74 16.99
C ASP A 121 -2.90 -3.56 16.85
N TYR A 122 -2.81 -2.79 15.76
CA TYR A 122 -3.69 -1.65 15.50
C TYR A 122 -4.95 -2.04 14.72
N VAL A 123 -4.81 -2.98 13.77
CA VAL A 123 -5.92 -3.46 12.94
C VAL A 123 -5.82 -4.96 12.70
N PRO A 124 -6.95 -5.70 12.78
CA PRO A 124 -6.93 -7.15 12.65
C PRO A 124 -6.48 -7.64 11.26
N ASN A 125 -6.77 -6.89 10.20
CA ASN A 125 -6.35 -7.20 8.83
C ASN A 125 -5.62 -5.98 8.22
N PRO A 126 -4.34 -5.76 8.54
CA PRO A 126 -3.62 -4.64 7.97
C PRO A 126 -3.30 -4.94 6.51
N VAL A 127 -3.44 -3.92 5.65
CA VAL A 127 -3.04 -4.00 4.24
C VAL A 127 -1.61 -3.49 4.09
N LEU A 128 -0.77 -4.24 3.38
CA LEU A 128 0.53 -3.78 2.91
C LEU A 128 0.39 -3.27 1.48
N VAL A 129 0.79 -2.02 1.24
CA VAL A 129 0.89 -1.47 -0.12
C VAL A 129 2.34 -1.19 -0.46
N ILE A 130 2.85 -1.88 -1.48
CA ILE A 130 4.19 -1.66 -2.02
C ILE A 130 4.09 -0.76 -3.22
N ILE A 131 4.85 0.33 -3.20
CA ILE A 131 4.91 1.29 -4.30
C ILE A 131 6.32 1.31 -4.85
N ASP A 132 6.42 1.07 -6.15
CA ASP A 132 7.63 1.28 -6.91
C ASP A 132 7.73 2.75 -7.30
N VAL A 133 8.72 3.45 -6.76
CA VAL A 133 8.92 4.88 -7.04
C VAL A 133 9.70 5.10 -8.34
N GLN A 134 10.32 4.04 -8.88
CA GLN A 134 11.07 4.08 -10.14
C GLN A 134 10.63 2.94 -11.07
N PRO A 135 9.37 2.96 -11.56
CA PRO A 135 8.87 1.89 -12.40
C PRO A 135 9.64 1.83 -13.71
N VAL A 136 10.27 0.69 -13.95
CA VAL A 136 10.94 0.37 -15.23
C VAL A 136 9.94 -0.15 -16.26
N GLU A 137 8.86 -0.79 -15.80
CA GLU A 137 7.83 -1.39 -16.63
C GLU A 137 6.62 -0.47 -16.84
N LEU A 138 6.02 -0.54 -18.04
CA LEU A 138 4.73 0.10 -18.34
C LEU A 138 3.59 -0.65 -17.63
N GLY A 139 3.39 -0.33 -16.36
CA GLY A 139 2.36 -0.91 -15.50
C GLY A 139 1.97 0.04 -14.39
N ILE A 140 1.02 -0.38 -13.56
CA ILE A 140 0.67 0.38 -12.36
C ILE A 140 1.74 0.08 -11.31
N PRO A 141 2.45 1.08 -10.78
CA PRO A 141 3.62 0.89 -9.92
C PRO A 141 3.25 0.55 -8.47
N THR A 142 2.13 -0.12 -8.25
CA THR A 142 1.57 -0.34 -6.91
C THR A 142 1.03 -1.74 -6.78
N LYS A 143 1.43 -2.44 -5.73
CA LYS A 143 0.96 -3.77 -5.39
C LYS A 143 0.38 -3.75 -3.99
N ALA A 144 -0.80 -4.35 -3.82
CA ALA A 144 -1.48 -4.43 -2.54
C ALA A 144 -1.56 -5.89 -2.07
N TYR A 145 -1.34 -6.06 -0.79
CA TYR A 145 -1.06 -7.32 -0.13
C TYR A 145 -1.79 -7.35 1.22
N TYR A 146 -2.22 -8.52 1.64
CA TYR A 146 -2.76 -8.73 2.98
C TYR A 146 -2.29 -10.08 3.52
N ALA A 147 -2.34 -10.19 4.84
CA ALA A 147 -2.03 -11.41 5.57
C ALA A 147 -3.00 -12.54 5.23
N VAL A 148 -2.48 -13.68 4.78
CA VAL A 148 -3.24 -14.94 4.78
C VAL A 148 -2.47 -15.96 5.61
N GLU A 149 -3.09 -16.42 6.68
CA GLU A 149 -2.56 -17.51 7.50
C GLU A 149 -2.90 -18.84 6.80
N GLU A 150 -1.99 -19.35 5.97
CA GLU A 150 -2.09 -20.70 5.45
C GLU A 150 -1.43 -21.69 6.42
N VAL A 151 -2.21 -22.61 6.98
CA VAL A 151 -1.67 -23.77 7.69
C VAL A 151 -1.15 -24.76 6.64
N LYS A 152 0.10 -24.60 6.20
CA LYS A 152 0.85 -25.68 5.54
C LYS A 152 1.65 -26.42 6.59
N GLU A 153 1.58 -27.75 6.57
CA GLU A 153 2.25 -28.64 7.51
C GLU A 153 3.75 -28.27 7.64
N GLN A 154 4.12 -27.81 8.85
CA GLN A 154 5.47 -27.67 9.41
C GLN A 154 6.21 -26.32 9.34
N THR A 155 5.63 -25.24 8.81
CA THR A 155 6.18 -23.88 9.04
C THR A 155 5.07 -22.83 9.00
N TRP A 156 5.00 -21.95 10.00
CA TRP A 156 4.14 -20.76 9.96
C TRP A 156 4.70 -19.79 8.92
N ASN A 157 4.26 -19.93 7.67
CA ASN A 157 4.63 -19.00 6.61
C ASN A 157 3.51 -17.98 6.46
N PHE A 158 3.84 -16.72 6.72
CA PHE A 158 2.95 -15.60 6.42
C PHE A 158 3.07 -15.30 4.92
N SER A 159 2.19 -15.93 4.14
CA SER A 159 2.22 -15.82 2.68
C SER A 159 1.43 -14.59 2.27
N VAL A 160 2.15 -13.53 1.92
CA VAL A 160 1.62 -12.30 1.32
C VAL A 160 1.35 -12.55 -0.18
N ASP A 161 0.39 -13.42 -0.50
CA ASP A 161 0.38 -14.08 -1.83
C ASP A 161 -0.89 -13.86 -2.66
N THR A 162 -1.65 -12.79 -2.38
CA THR A 162 -2.71 -12.36 -3.31
C THR A 162 -2.58 -10.90 -3.67
N GLU A 163 -2.18 -10.63 -4.91
CA GLU A 163 -2.36 -9.32 -5.55
C GLU A 163 -3.87 -9.04 -5.56
N LEU A 164 -4.33 -8.19 -4.64
CA LEU A 164 -5.74 -7.81 -4.60
C LEU A 164 -6.07 -6.94 -5.82
N PRO A 165 -7.22 -7.13 -6.49
CA PRO A 165 -7.67 -6.23 -7.53
C PRO A 165 -7.90 -4.85 -6.90
N TYR A 166 -6.99 -3.92 -7.11
CA TYR A 166 -7.14 -2.55 -6.65
C TYR A 166 -7.79 -1.71 -7.75
N LEU A 167 -8.76 -0.87 -7.35
CA LEU A 167 -9.35 0.11 -8.24
C LEU A 167 -8.97 1.48 -7.74
N PHE A 168 -8.43 2.31 -8.62
CA PHE A 168 -8.27 3.72 -8.34
C PHE A 168 -9.66 4.35 -8.31
N SER A 169 -10.16 4.63 -7.11
CA SER A 169 -11.42 5.34 -6.94
C SER A 169 -11.10 6.78 -6.57
N PHE A 170 -11.73 7.68 -7.29
CA PHE A 170 -11.70 9.10 -6.97
C PHE A 170 -12.98 9.40 -6.18
N SER A 171 -12.88 9.36 -4.86
CA SER A 171 -14.06 9.47 -4.01
C SER A 171 -14.60 10.92 -3.91
N PHE A 172 -13.84 11.92 -4.41
CA PHE A 172 -14.25 13.32 -4.36
C PHE A 172 -14.00 14.10 -5.65
N ALA A 173 -14.92 15.03 -5.98
CA ALA A 173 -14.87 15.85 -7.19
C ALA A 173 -13.56 16.67 -7.30
N LEU A 174 -13.04 17.24 -6.20
CA LEU A 174 -11.75 17.94 -6.21
C LEU A 174 -10.58 17.01 -6.51
N SER A 175 -10.64 15.73 -6.13
CA SER A 175 -9.60 14.78 -6.47
C SER A 175 -9.60 14.46 -7.96
N ILE A 176 -10.78 14.37 -8.57
CA ILE A 176 -10.94 14.17 -10.03
C ILE A 176 -10.43 15.40 -10.77
N ILE A 177 -10.91 16.58 -10.41
CA ILE A 177 -10.56 17.84 -11.05
C ILE A 177 -9.08 18.15 -10.84
N GLY A 178 -8.53 17.87 -9.67
CA GLY A 178 -7.10 18.05 -9.38
C GLY A 178 -6.23 17.13 -10.25
N VAL A 179 -6.60 15.85 -10.39
CA VAL A 179 -5.88 14.93 -11.27
C VAL A 179 -6.07 15.28 -12.74
N GLU A 180 -7.27 15.67 -13.16
CA GLU A 180 -7.53 16.13 -14.53
C GLU A 180 -6.73 17.39 -14.87
N HIS A 181 -6.63 18.33 -13.93
CA HIS A 181 -5.83 19.54 -14.09
C HIS A 181 -4.34 19.22 -14.22
N LEU A 182 -3.82 18.32 -13.38
CA LEU A 182 -2.43 17.84 -13.47
C LEU A 182 -2.15 17.10 -14.78
N LEU A 183 -3.14 16.40 -15.32
CA LEU A 183 -3.03 15.64 -16.57
C LEU A 183 -3.31 16.47 -17.82
N ARG A 184 -3.72 17.74 -17.69
CA ARG A 184 -4.03 18.61 -18.83
C ARG A 184 -2.82 18.77 -19.75
N ASP A 185 -1.62 18.90 -19.18
CA ASP A 185 -0.38 19.09 -19.93
C ASP A 185 0.16 17.78 -20.55
N VAL A 186 -0.27 16.62 -20.05
CA VAL A 186 0.12 15.29 -20.56
C VAL A 186 -0.87 14.78 -21.62
N LYS A 187 -2.16 15.14 -21.50
CA LYS A 187 -3.23 14.68 -22.40
C LYS A 187 -3.14 15.24 -23.83
N ASP A 188 -2.37 16.30 -24.07
CA ASP A 188 -2.23 16.89 -25.41
C ASP A 188 -1.22 16.15 -26.32
N THR A 189 -0.56 15.09 -25.86
CA THR A 189 0.32 14.27 -26.71
C THR A 189 -0.24 12.84 -26.88
N THR A 190 -1.02 12.67 -27.94
CA THR A 190 -1.22 11.40 -28.70
C THR A 190 -1.73 10.17 -27.94
N ILE A 191 -3.05 10.08 -27.74
CA ILE A 191 -3.75 8.77 -27.79
C ILE A 191 -4.72 8.83 -28.97
N SER A 192 -4.17 8.64 -30.17
CA SER A 192 -4.99 8.24 -31.31
C SER A 192 -5.52 6.83 -31.05
N THR A 193 -6.78 6.58 -31.39
CA THR A 193 -7.47 5.28 -31.22
C THR A 193 -6.65 4.09 -31.72
N LEU A 194 -5.84 4.28 -32.77
CA LEU A 194 -4.91 3.27 -33.31
C LEU A 194 -3.74 2.93 -32.37
N ALA A 195 -3.18 3.91 -31.65
CA ALA A 195 -2.06 3.66 -30.73
C ALA A 195 -2.48 2.80 -29.54
N THR A 196 -3.71 3.00 -29.04
CA THR A 196 -4.31 2.17 -28.00
C THR A 196 -4.50 0.73 -28.47
N GLU A 197 -4.97 0.55 -29.71
CA GLU A 197 -5.26 -0.78 -30.29
C GLU A 197 -3.98 -1.59 -30.57
N VAL A 198 -2.92 -0.92 -31.06
CA VAL A 198 -1.60 -1.54 -31.27
C VAL A 198 -0.94 -1.94 -29.94
N THR A 199 -1.05 -1.09 -28.91
CA THR A 199 -0.48 -1.40 -27.59
C THR A 199 -1.21 -2.58 -26.92
N TYR A 200 -2.50 -2.73 -27.18
CA TYR A 200 -3.30 -3.85 -26.69
C TYR A 200 -2.95 -5.17 -27.42
N LEU A 201 -2.72 -5.10 -28.73
CA LEU A 201 -2.30 -6.24 -29.54
C LEU A 201 -0.90 -6.75 -29.16
N ASP A 202 0.03 -5.84 -28.88
CA ASP A 202 1.39 -6.21 -28.48
C ASP A 202 1.42 -6.93 -27.10
N LYS A 203 0.57 -6.47 -26.16
CA LYS A 203 0.35 -7.17 -24.88
C LYS A 203 -0.28 -8.55 -25.03
N ALA A 204 -1.21 -8.73 -25.97
CA ALA A 204 -1.85 -10.01 -26.22
C ALA A 204 -0.87 -11.03 -26.84
N HIS A 205 0.06 -10.58 -27.70
CA HIS A 205 1.09 -11.44 -28.28
C HIS A 205 2.14 -11.90 -27.27
N MET A 206 2.48 -11.06 -26.28
CA MET A 206 3.44 -11.40 -25.22
C MET A 206 2.90 -12.49 -24.27
N PHE A 207 1.59 -12.56 -24.07
CA PHE A 207 0.94 -13.61 -23.27
C PHE A 207 0.84 -14.98 -23.97
N LEU A 208 1.07 -15.06 -25.28
CA LEU A 208 1.01 -16.32 -26.04
C LEU A 208 2.36 -17.06 -26.12
N PHE A 209 3.44 -16.48 -25.59
CA PHE A 209 4.80 -17.04 -25.64
C PHE A 209 5.40 -17.40 -24.26
N LEU A 210 4.58 -17.46 -23.22
CA LEU A 210 4.89 -18.07 -21.90
C LEU A 210 3.90 -19.20 -21.64
#